data_AF-K2CUH7-F1
#
_entry.id   AF-K2CUH7-F1
#
_cell.length_a   1.000
_cell.length_b   1.000
_cell.length_c   1.000
_cell.angle_alpha   90.00
_cell.angle_beta   90.00
_cell.angle_gamma   90.00
#
_symmetry.space_group_name_H-M   'P 1'
#
loop_
_entity.id
_entity.type
_entity.pdbx_description
1 polymer ?
#
loop_
_entity_poly.entity_id
_entity_poly.type
_entity_poly.pdbx_seq_one_letter_code
_entity_poly.pdbx_strand_id
1 'polypeptide(L)'
;MADSEGMTELEKKFPRIVEKLTLLWGDEGVSPFLSHLLIDDRGDRQGFTGDIMAEIMFLNNLHEDMVSENQPQSGQALWENPLIKNLKD
;
A
#
# COMPACT_ATOMS: atom_id res chain seq x y z
N MET A 1 5.75 14.38 -28.00
CA MET A 1 5.94 14.96 -26.65
C MET A 1 4.55 15.25 -26.09
N ALA A 2 3.81 14.22 -25.68
CA ALA A 2 2.47 14.36 -25.10
C ALA A 2 2.31 13.55 -23.79
N ASP A 3 3.28 12.70 -23.45
CA ASP A 3 3.14 11.75 -22.34
C ASP A 3 3.46 12.36 -20.97
N SER A 4 3.91 13.62 -20.91
CA SER A 4 4.35 14.26 -19.66
C SER A 4 3.28 15.08 -18.93
N GLU A 5 2.14 15.38 -19.56
CA GLU A 5 1.09 16.22 -18.93
C GLU A 5 0.30 15.50 -17.82
N GLY A 6 0.38 14.16 -17.74
CA GLY A 6 -0.24 13.36 -16.68
C GLY A 6 0.71 12.81 -15.64
N MET A 7 2.03 13.03 -15.77
CA MET A 7 3.00 12.37 -14.92
C MET A 7 3.09 13.01 -13.53
N THR A 8 3.10 12.16 -12.51
CA THR A 8 3.27 12.56 -11.11
C THR A 8 4.71 12.97 -10.82
N GLU A 9 4.96 13.65 -9.70
CA GLU A 9 6.32 14.03 -9.33
C GLU A 9 7.17 12.81 -8.94
N LEU A 10 6.54 11.76 -8.40
CA LEU A 10 7.18 10.46 -8.16
C LEU A 10 7.64 9.81 -9.47
N GLU A 11 6.82 9.82 -10.53
CA GLU A 11 7.19 9.25 -11.84
C GLU A 11 8.38 9.98 -12.47
N LYS A 12 8.38 11.31 -12.39
CA LYS A 12 9.46 12.14 -12.96
C LYS A 12 10.79 11.96 -12.21
N LYS A 13 10.74 11.91 -10.88
CA LYS A 13 11.95 11.96 -10.03
C LYS A 13 12.45 10.57 -9.61
N PHE A 14 11.56 9.59 -9.50
CA PHE A 14 11.87 8.25 -9.01
C PHE A 14 11.29 7.14 -9.90
N PRO A 15 11.66 7.08 -11.19
CA PRO A 15 11.12 6.09 -12.12
C PRO A 15 11.36 4.64 -11.66
N ARG A 16 12.46 4.37 -10.93
CA ARG A 16 12.75 3.04 -10.36
C ARG A 16 11.79 2.64 -9.25
N ILE A 17 11.29 3.60 -8.47
CA ILE A 17 10.27 3.32 -7.45
C ILE A 17 8.97 2.95 -8.15
N VAL A 18 8.58 3.72 -9.16
CA VAL A 18 7.36 3.46 -9.94
C VAL A 18 7.41 2.12 -10.65
N GLU A 19 8.52 1.79 -11.34
CA GLU A 19 8.69 0.49 -11.98
C GLU A 19 8.52 -0.66 -10.97
N LYS A 20 9.12 -0.52 -9.79
CA LYS A 20 9.00 -1.52 -8.73
C LYS A 20 7.58 -1.59 -8.16
N LEU A 21 6.89 -0.46 -8.00
CA LEU A 21 5.47 -0.45 -7.62
C LEU A 21 4.63 -1.20 -8.63
N THR A 22 4.79 -0.94 -9.94
CA THR A 22 4.03 -1.62 -10.99
C THR A 22 4.25 -3.13 -10.99
N LEU A 23 5.47 -3.59 -10.69
CA LEU A 23 5.78 -5.02 -10.60
C LEU A 23 5.18 -5.69 -9.37
N LEU A 24 5.09 -4.97 -8.25
CA LEU A 24 4.60 -5.50 -6.98
C LEU A 24 3.09 -5.28 -6.78
N TRP A 25 2.45 -4.41 -7.56
CA TRP A 25 1.09 -3.98 -7.31
C TRP A 25 0.11 -5.16 -7.36
N GLY A 26 -0.62 -5.37 -6.25
CA GLY A 26 -1.54 -6.51 -6.09
C GLY A 26 -0.90 -7.80 -5.58
N ASP A 27 0.42 -7.82 -5.36
CA ASP A 27 1.14 -8.90 -4.67
C ASP A 27 1.40 -8.53 -3.19
N GLU A 28 1.60 -9.54 -2.33
CA GLU A 28 1.93 -9.34 -0.91
C GLU A 28 3.18 -8.47 -0.69
N GLY A 29 4.07 -8.38 -1.69
CA GLY A 29 5.29 -7.57 -1.65
C GLY A 29 5.09 -6.05 -1.70
N VAL A 30 3.91 -5.54 -2.08
CA VAL A 30 3.69 -4.08 -2.20
C VAL A 30 3.60 -3.38 -0.84
N SER A 31 2.93 -3.99 0.14
CA SER A 31 2.79 -3.44 1.50
C SER A 31 4.13 -3.22 2.20
N PRO A 32 5.05 -4.21 2.31
CA PRO A 32 6.34 -3.98 2.93
C PRO A 32 7.22 -3.00 2.12
N PHE A 33 7.03 -2.92 0.80
CA PHE A 33 7.74 -1.96 -0.02
C PHE A 33 7.29 -0.52 0.26
N LEU A 34 5.98 -0.25 0.29
CA LEU A 34 5.43 1.07 0.64
C LEU A 34 5.80 1.47 2.08
N SER A 35 5.72 0.53 3.03
CA SER A 35 6.16 0.77 4.41
C SER A 35 7.63 1.22 4.49
N HIS A 36 8.52 0.59 3.71
CA HIS A 36 9.93 0.99 3.65
C HIS A 36 10.16 2.37 3.01
N LEU A 37 9.25 2.85 2.15
CA LEU A 37 9.32 4.20 1.60
C LEU A 37 8.83 5.26 2.59
N LEU A 38 7.87 4.91 3.45
CA LEU A 38 7.28 5.81 4.44
C LEU A 38 8.10 5.91 5.73
N ILE A 39 8.74 4.82 6.14
CA ILE A 39 9.51 4.74 7.39
C ILE A 39 11.00 4.94 7.09
N ASP A 40 11.59 6.00 7.65
CA ASP A 40 13.04 6.18 7.66
C ASP A 40 13.68 5.27 8.72
N ASP A 41 14.24 4.14 8.28
CA ASP A 41 14.89 3.15 9.15
C ASP A 41 16.41 3.30 9.24
N ARG A 42 17.01 4.23 8.47
CA ARG A 42 18.47 4.28 8.23
C ARG A 42 19.15 5.58 8.62
N GLY A 43 18.39 6.65 8.89
CA GLY A 43 18.91 7.91 9.48
C GLY A 43 19.86 8.73 8.61
N ASP A 44 20.23 8.22 7.43
CA ASP A 44 21.12 8.83 6.42
C ASP A 44 20.38 9.12 5.10
N ARG A 45 19.07 9.35 5.15
CA ARG A 45 18.30 9.76 3.97
C ARG A 45 17.71 11.14 4.19
N GLN A 46 17.77 11.98 3.16
CA GLN A 46 17.15 13.31 3.18
C GLN A 46 15.60 13.28 3.21
N GLY A 47 14.99 12.10 3.25
CA GLY A 47 13.55 11.93 3.10
C GLY A 47 13.05 12.29 1.70
N PHE A 48 11.73 12.26 1.52
CA PHE A 48 11.05 12.75 0.32
C PHE A 48 10.56 14.18 0.53
N THR A 49 10.43 14.95 -0.55
CA THR A 49 9.70 16.23 -0.47
C THR A 49 8.23 15.99 -0.16
N GLY A 50 7.53 17.01 0.34
CA GLY A 50 6.11 16.90 0.70
C GLY A 50 5.24 16.33 -0.42
N ASP A 51 5.42 16.81 -1.66
CA ASP A 51 4.64 16.34 -2.81
C ASP A 51 4.85 14.85 -3.09
N ILE A 52 6.10 14.38 -3.05
CA ILE A 52 6.42 12.97 -3.28
C ILE A 52 5.88 12.10 -2.14
N MET A 53 6.02 12.56 -0.89
CA MET A 53 5.48 11.86 0.27
C MET A 53 3.95 11.75 0.18
N ALA A 54 3.26 12.80 -0.24
CA ALA A 54 1.81 12.80 -0.43
C ALA A 54 1.37 11.77 -1.48
N GLU A 55 2.09 11.66 -2.60
CA GLU A 55 1.84 10.64 -3.62
C GLU A 55 2.06 9.20 -3.09
N ILE A 56 3.13 8.97 -2.32
CA ILE A 56 3.40 7.65 -1.72
C ILE A 56 2.32 7.30 -0.67
N MET A 57 1.90 8.26 0.16
CA MET A 57 0.83 8.06 1.14
C MET A 57 -0.51 7.77 0.45
N PHE A 58 -0.82 8.45 -0.66
CA PHE A 58 -2.01 8.17 -1.45
C PHE A 58 -2.02 6.73 -1.97
N LEU A 59 -0.91 6.27 -2.53
CA LEU A 59 -0.76 4.89 -3.00
C LEU A 59 -0.90 3.87 -1.86
N ASN A 60 -0.35 4.17 -0.69
CA ASN A 60 -0.50 3.32 0.49
C ASN A 60 -1.96 3.21 0.93
N ASN A 61 -2.68 4.33 1.02
CA ASN A 61 -4.10 4.30 1.39
C ASN A 61 -4.93 3.51 0.37
N LEU A 62 -4.67 3.72 -0.93
CA LEU A 62 -5.35 2.96 -1.99
C LEU A 62 -5.12 1.45 -1.85
N HIS A 63 -3.90 1.03 -1.52
CA HIS A 63 -3.59 -0.37 -1.27
C HIS A 63 -4.33 -0.93 -0.04
N GLU A 64 -4.32 -0.20 1.07
CA GLU A 64 -4.99 -0.63 2.30
C GLU A 64 -6.51 -0.76 2.11
N ASP A 65 -7.14 0.16 1.35
CA ASP A 65 -8.55 0.08 1.00
C ASP A 65 -8.84 -1.20 0.19
N MET A 66 -8.01 -1.52 -0.81
CA MET A 66 -8.13 -2.77 -1.57
C MET A 66 -8.00 -4.02 -0.68
N VAL A 67 -7.08 -4.02 0.29
CA VAL A 67 -6.92 -5.15 1.22
C VAL A 67 -8.13 -5.26 2.17
N SER A 68 -8.64 -4.13 2.67
CA SER A 68 -9.80 -4.11 3.56
C SER A 68 -11.08 -4.61 2.88
N GLU A 69 -11.26 -4.33 1.58
CA GLU A 69 -12.40 -4.85 0.81
C GLU A 69 -12.32 -6.37 0.59
N ASN A 70 -11.09 -6.90 0.50
CA ASN A 70 -10.84 -8.33 0.33
C ASN A 70 -10.84 -9.12 1.65
N GLN A 71 -10.85 -8.45 2.81
CA GLN A 71 -11.05 -9.13 4.08
C GLN A 71 -12.54 -9.46 4.27
N PRO A 72 -12.90 -10.70 4.65
CA PRO A 72 -14.28 -11.03 4.93
C PRO A 72 -14.78 -10.15 6.07
N GLN A 73 -15.72 -9.25 5.75
CA GLN A 73 -16.34 -8.35 6.72
C GLN A 73 -16.87 -9.17 7.90
N SER A 74 -16.23 -9.01 9.04
CA SER A 74 -16.43 -9.81 10.23
C SER A 74 -17.77 -9.49 10.89
N GLY A 75 -18.81 -10.12 10.35
CA GLY A 75 -20.01 -10.54 11.08
C GLY A 75 -20.17 -12.06 10.97
N GLN A 76 -19.88 -12.65 9.80
CA GLN A 76 -20.00 -14.10 9.56
C GLN A 76 -18.78 -14.90 10.04
N ALA A 77 -17.56 -14.37 9.86
CA ALA A 77 -16.31 -15.05 10.21
C ALA A 77 -16.17 -15.39 11.72
N LEU A 78 -16.81 -14.62 12.61
CA LEU A 78 -16.83 -14.89 14.05
C LEU A 78 -17.70 -16.11 14.40
N TRP A 79 -18.84 -16.28 13.72
CA TRP A 79 -19.78 -17.38 13.99
C TRP A 79 -19.36 -18.70 13.35
N GLU A 80 -18.41 -18.66 12.40
CA GLU A 80 -17.83 -19.84 11.76
C GLU A 80 -16.59 -20.37 12.49
N ASN A 81 -16.07 -19.64 13.49
CA ASN A 81 -14.94 -20.07 14.29
C ASN A 81 -15.29 -21.36 15.06
N PRO A 82 -14.56 -22.48 14.89
CA PRO A 82 -14.84 -23.75 15.57
C PRO A 82 -14.88 -23.65 17.10
N LEU A 83 -14.15 -22.69 17.68
CA LEU A 83 -14.14 -22.42 19.12
C LEU A 83 -15.42 -21.72 19.60
N ILE A 84 -16.08 -20.95 18.73
CA ILE A 84 -17.31 -20.19 19.04
C ILE A 84 -18.56 -20.98 18.63
N LYS A 85 -18.48 -21.76 17.56
CA LYS A 85 -19.59 -22.56 17.01
C LYS A 85 -20.21 -23.51 18.05
N ASN A 86 -19.40 -24.08 18.94
CA ASN A 86 -19.84 -25.06 19.94
C ASN A 86 -20.40 -24.43 21.24
N LEU A 87 -20.47 -23.09 21.34
CA LEU A 87 -21.11 -22.42 22.48
C LEU A 87 -22.63 -22.23 22.32
N LYS A 88 -23.20 -22.68 21.19
CA LYS A 88 -24.62 -22.44 20.85
C LYS A 88 -25.50 -23.69 20.97
N ASP A 89 -24.96 -24.80 21.48
CA ASP A 89 -25.69 -26.06 21.73
C ASP A 89 -26.04 -26.23 23.22
#